data_AF-A0A968LXC8-F1
#
_entry.id   AF-A0A968LXC8-F1
#
_cell.length_a   1.000
_cell.length_b   1.000
_cell.length_c   1.000
_cell.angle_alpha   90.00
_cell.angle_beta   90.00
_cell.angle_gamma   90.00
#
_symmetry.space_group_name_H-M   'P 1'
#
loop_
_entity.id
_entity.type
_entity.pdbx_description
1 polymer ?
#
loop_
_entity_poly.entity_id
_entity_poly.type
_entity_poly.pdbx_seq_one_letter_code
_entity_poly.pdbx_strand_id
1 'polypeptide(L)'
;WEAVVETARSTPWAILSETCGVSQTEIEAAAEIIGSAKGVVFGWAMGITQHDNGVDNVFSIINTALISGNIGREGAGVMPVRGHSNVQGFGSMGVTTQELKKGLQTALERLLGRPLNDVKGYDTRALIEAADKEKVDTLICLGGNLYGANPDSAQAKRALSKVSTIVYLSTKPNIGHFNGLAKHTTIILPVLNRFENPYKTTTESGSNFVRLSDEGTTHLKHGDLRPEVEFLTELAHRIHGEYPVDWRKLRDPKFIRHLIAETVPGFEKMATIDETQEEFTIGGRIVMEPKFSTPSGKAVMFVPPLPTLTLPDAQSFDAPDAIRGVVVALMTGRSYAQHNTVVYQVEDKYRGMPHRNCILMHRSDAEQAGLSEHQRVTVQGNVGKLENVEVIYGAVRPGAALMFYPEVNVIFSAKIEHRSGTPAFKRVPVLVYASAK
;
A
#
# COMPACT_ATOMS: atom_id res chain seq x y z
N TRP A 1 28.22 9.06 1.52
CA TRP A 1 28.96 8.25 2.50
C TRP A 1 29.41 9.12 3.67
N GLU A 2 30.40 10.00 3.47
CA GLU A 2 31.00 10.82 4.55
C GLU A 2 29.96 11.57 5.38
N ALA A 3 29.02 12.27 4.73
CA ALA A 3 27.95 12.98 5.43
C ALA A 3 27.06 12.07 6.30
N VAL A 4 26.80 10.82 5.89
CA VAL A 4 26.02 9.85 6.67
C VAL A 4 26.81 9.40 7.89
N VAL A 5 28.10 9.08 7.71
CA VAL A 5 28.99 8.67 8.81
C VAL A 5 29.19 9.81 9.81
N GLU A 6 29.40 11.04 9.32
CA GLU A 6 29.58 12.21 10.16
C GLU A 6 28.31 12.52 10.97
N THR A 7 27.14 12.45 10.34
CA THR A 7 25.86 12.61 11.05
C THR A 7 25.69 11.54 12.12
N ALA A 8 25.98 10.27 11.80
CA ALA A 8 25.87 9.18 12.77
C ALA A 8 26.84 9.34 13.96
N ARG A 9 28.06 9.85 13.73
CA ARG A 9 29.06 10.09 14.78
C ARG A 9 28.76 11.31 15.63
N SER A 10 28.23 12.36 15.03
CA SER A 10 27.93 13.63 15.72
C SER A 10 26.59 13.63 16.44
N THR A 11 25.68 12.69 16.12
CA THR A 11 24.39 12.59 16.81
C THR A 11 24.57 12.03 18.23
N PRO A 12 24.16 12.76 19.28
CA PRO A 12 24.28 12.28 20.65
C PRO A 12 23.45 11.01 20.91
N TRP A 13 24.03 10.06 21.64
CA TRP A 13 23.36 8.81 22.03
C TRP A 13 22.04 9.02 22.78
N ALA A 14 21.96 10.05 23.64
CA ALA A 14 20.73 10.37 24.35
C ALA A 14 19.57 10.64 23.38
N ILE A 15 19.81 11.38 22.30
CA ILE A 15 18.79 11.67 21.28
C ILE A 15 18.38 10.39 20.54
N LEU A 16 19.33 9.53 20.18
CA LEU A 16 19.06 8.26 19.50
C LEU A 16 18.21 7.33 20.37
N SER A 17 18.60 7.14 21.63
CA SER A 17 17.89 6.25 22.56
C SER A 17 16.50 6.77 22.91
N GLU A 18 16.35 8.08 23.13
CA GLU A 18 15.05 8.69 23.39
C GLU A 18 14.11 8.57 22.18
N THR A 19 14.61 8.86 20.97
CA THR A 19 13.81 8.80 19.74
C THR A 19 13.35 7.38 19.42
N CYS A 20 14.23 6.39 19.56
CA CYS A 20 13.93 5.01 19.18
C CYS A 20 13.22 4.21 20.29
N GLY A 21 13.31 4.66 21.55
CA GLY A 21 12.77 3.91 22.71
C GLY A 21 13.53 2.62 23.01
N VAL A 22 14.81 2.54 22.62
CA VAL A 22 15.72 1.42 22.88
C VAL A 22 17.07 1.94 23.39
N SER A 23 17.72 1.15 24.24
CA SER A 23 19.01 1.50 24.84
C SER A 23 20.13 1.50 23.81
N GLN A 24 21.20 2.26 24.10
CA GLN A 24 22.44 2.22 23.32
C GLN A 24 22.96 0.78 23.18
N THR A 25 22.94 -0.01 24.26
CA THR A 25 23.40 -1.41 24.25
C THR A 25 22.59 -2.28 23.29
N GLU A 26 21.27 -2.11 23.20
CA GLU A 26 20.45 -2.84 22.23
C GLU A 26 20.78 -2.45 20.78
N ILE A 27 21.03 -1.15 20.52
CA ILE A 27 21.43 -0.65 19.21
C ILE A 27 22.81 -1.20 18.81
N GLU A 28 23.77 -1.16 19.71
CA GLU A 28 25.13 -1.69 19.51
C GLU A 28 25.10 -3.20 19.27
N ALA A 29 24.30 -3.95 20.03
CA ALA A 29 24.13 -5.38 19.83
C ALA A 29 23.54 -5.70 18.44
N ALA A 30 22.53 -4.95 18.00
CA ALA A 30 21.98 -5.11 16.65
C ALA A 30 23.01 -4.77 15.55
N ALA A 31 23.80 -3.71 15.76
CA ALA A 31 24.87 -3.31 14.84
C ALA A 31 25.97 -4.37 14.76
N GLU A 32 26.38 -4.98 15.88
CA GLU A 32 27.37 -6.05 15.93
C GLU A 32 26.86 -7.31 15.21
N ILE A 33 25.60 -7.68 15.39
CA ILE A 33 24.97 -8.80 14.66
C ILE A 33 25.00 -8.53 13.15
N ILE A 34 24.64 -7.32 12.72
CA ILE A 34 24.65 -6.95 11.30
C ILE A 34 26.08 -6.92 10.73
N GLY A 35 27.03 -6.38 11.48
CA GLY A 35 28.42 -6.20 11.07
C GLY A 35 29.23 -7.49 11.01
N SER A 36 28.93 -8.46 11.88
CA SER A 36 29.60 -9.77 11.94
C SER A 36 28.95 -10.85 11.05
N ALA A 37 27.72 -10.62 10.57
CA ALA A 37 27.01 -11.56 9.71
C ALA A 37 27.66 -11.72 8.33
N LYS A 38 27.70 -12.96 7.82
CA LYS A 38 28.20 -13.26 6.47
C LYS A 38 27.33 -12.64 5.36
N GLY A 39 26.03 -12.49 5.63
CA GLY A 39 25.06 -11.87 4.74
C GLY A 39 23.79 -11.51 5.51
N VAL A 40 23.23 -10.33 5.21
CA VAL A 40 22.01 -9.82 5.83
C VAL A 40 21.02 -9.42 4.75
N VAL A 41 19.77 -9.88 4.89
CA VAL A 41 18.64 -9.44 4.08
C VAL A 41 17.79 -8.48 4.89
N PHE A 42 17.75 -7.22 4.45
CA PHE A 42 16.94 -6.17 5.08
C PHE A 42 15.52 -6.22 4.51
N GLY A 43 14.62 -6.93 5.19
CA GLY A 43 13.21 -7.03 4.84
C GLY A 43 12.36 -5.94 5.48
N TRP A 44 11.48 -5.30 4.72
CA TRP A 44 10.48 -4.38 5.29
C TRP A 44 9.14 -4.44 4.57
N ALA A 45 8.12 -3.86 5.18
CA ALA A 45 6.79 -3.72 4.62
C ALA A 45 6.18 -2.36 5.03
N MET A 46 4.85 -2.33 5.23
CA MET A 46 4.11 -1.12 5.54
C MET A 46 4.45 -0.48 6.89
N GLY A 47 5.04 -1.22 7.84
CA GLY A 47 5.53 -0.68 9.10
C GLY A 47 6.74 0.26 8.96
N ILE A 48 7.27 0.40 7.75
CA ILE A 48 8.33 1.35 7.40
C ILE A 48 7.77 2.42 6.45
N THR A 49 7.00 2.02 5.44
CA THR A 49 6.58 2.91 4.36
C THR A 49 5.35 3.75 4.66
N GLN A 50 4.44 3.32 5.55
CA GLN A 50 3.21 4.05 5.87
C GLN A 50 3.37 4.98 7.09
N HIS A 51 4.43 5.79 7.04
CA HIS A 51 4.75 6.85 8.00
C HIS A 51 4.90 8.18 7.24
N ASP A 52 4.76 9.31 7.93
CA ASP A 52 4.97 10.64 7.35
C ASP A 52 6.44 10.88 6.94
N ASN A 53 7.37 10.15 7.54
CA ASN A 53 8.78 10.07 7.17
C ASN A 53 9.16 8.74 6.46
N GLY A 54 8.20 8.08 5.79
CA GLY A 54 8.38 6.72 5.26
C GLY A 54 9.55 6.55 4.27
N VAL A 55 9.83 7.55 3.43
CA VAL A 55 10.98 7.53 2.51
C VAL A 55 12.31 7.66 3.26
N ASP A 56 12.36 8.46 4.32
CA ASP A 56 13.54 8.59 5.17
C ASP A 56 13.85 7.28 5.90
N ASN A 57 12.81 6.57 6.39
CA ASN A 57 12.97 5.24 6.98
C ASN A 57 13.58 4.24 5.99
N VAL A 58 13.14 4.26 4.72
CA VAL A 58 13.73 3.42 3.67
C VAL A 58 15.18 3.82 3.42
N PHE A 59 15.50 5.11 3.30
CA PHE A 59 16.89 5.56 3.14
C PHE A 59 17.79 5.14 4.30
N SER A 60 17.32 5.20 5.54
CA SER A 60 18.06 4.70 6.71
C SER A 60 18.40 3.21 6.56
N ILE A 61 17.44 2.37 6.16
CA ILE A 61 17.67 0.93 5.93
C ILE A 61 18.68 0.71 4.79
N ILE A 62 18.50 1.41 3.66
CA ILE A 62 19.40 1.30 2.50
C ILE A 62 20.81 1.73 2.87
N ASN A 63 20.96 2.82 3.64
CA ASN A 63 22.25 3.26 4.13
C ASN A 63 22.91 2.16 4.95
N THR A 64 22.23 1.58 5.93
CA THR A 64 22.77 0.48 6.75
C THR A 64 23.18 -0.72 5.91
N ALA A 65 22.37 -1.10 4.91
CA ALA A 65 22.70 -2.18 3.99
C ALA A 65 23.97 -1.87 3.15
N LEU A 66 24.14 -0.62 2.70
CA LEU A 66 25.33 -0.17 1.98
C LEU A 66 26.57 -0.11 2.89
N ILE A 67 26.45 0.46 4.09
CA ILE A 67 27.49 0.55 5.13
C ILE A 67 28.06 -0.84 5.45
N SER A 68 27.16 -1.81 5.64
CA SER A 68 27.50 -3.18 6.02
C SER A 68 27.90 -4.08 4.85
N GLY A 69 27.97 -3.55 3.62
CA GLY A 69 28.35 -4.33 2.44
C GLY A 69 27.34 -5.42 2.06
N ASN A 70 26.06 -5.24 2.40
CA ASN A 70 24.99 -6.20 2.21
C ASN A 70 24.13 -5.95 0.96
N ILE A 71 24.72 -5.37 -0.09
CA ILE A 71 24.06 -5.19 -1.40
C ILE A 71 25.02 -5.64 -2.51
N GLY A 72 24.50 -6.35 -3.52
CA GLY A 72 25.31 -6.77 -4.67
C GLY A 72 26.09 -8.05 -4.44
N ARG A 73 25.55 -8.98 -3.63
CA ARG A 73 26.12 -10.31 -3.40
C ARG A 73 25.02 -11.30 -2.99
N GLU A 74 25.26 -12.58 -3.23
CA GLU A 74 24.36 -13.66 -2.83
C GLU A 74 24.17 -13.71 -1.31
N GLY A 75 22.96 -14.05 -0.86
CA GLY A 75 22.63 -14.16 0.56
C GLY A 75 22.52 -12.83 1.33
N ALA A 76 22.64 -11.69 0.63
CA ALA A 76 22.44 -10.36 1.20
C ALA A 76 21.56 -9.50 0.28
N GLY A 77 20.95 -8.46 0.83
CA GLY A 77 20.22 -7.51 0.02
C GLY A 77 19.12 -6.78 0.76
N VAL A 78 18.26 -6.14 -0.03
CA VAL A 78 17.12 -5.37 0.44
C VAL A 78 15.85 -5.99 -0.14
N MET A 79 14.86 -6.25 0.71
CA MET A 79 13.65 -6.98 0.34
C MET A 79 12.40 -6.23 0.80
N PRO A 80 11.91 -5.25 0.01
CA PRO A 80 10.59 -4.68 0.22
C PRO A 80 9.52 -5.75 -0.03
N VAL A 81 8.94 -6.28 1.04
CA VAL A 81 7.87 -7.28 0.97
C VAL A 81 6.57 -6.61 0.52
N ARG A 82 6.15 -6.95 -0.69
CA ARG A 82 4.95 -6.40 -1.33
C ARG A 82 3.72 -7.23 -0.95
N GLY A 83 2.58 -6.55 -0.76
CA GLY A 83 1.37 -7.16 -0.21
C GLY A 83 0.47 -7.89 -1.23
N HIS A 84 0.26 -7.31 -2.41
CA HIS A 84 -0.63 -7.88 -3.44
C HIS A 84 0.15 -8.73 -4.44
N SER A 85 -0.52 -9.76 -4.97
CA SER A 85 0.10 -10.80 -5.80
C SER A 85 0.77 -10.31 -7.08
N ASN A 86 0.30 -9.20 -7.67
CA ASN A 86 0.79 -8.66 -8.95
C ASN A 86 1.10 -7.15 -8.89
N VAL A 87 1.26 -6.55 -7.70
CA VAL A 87 1.60 -5.11 -7.60
C VAL A 87 2.95 -4.79 -8.24
N GLN A 88 3.84 -5.79 -8.31
CA GLN A 88 5.07 -5.71 -9.06
C GLN A 88 4.80 -5.59 -10.58
N GLY A 89 4.00 -6.52 -11.12
CA GLY A 89 3.63 -6.54 -12.53
C GLY A 89 2.86 -5.28 -12.95
N PHE A 90 2.01 -4.75 -12.08
CA PHE A 90 1.25 -3.52 -12.33
C PHE A 90 2.15 -2.34 -12.71
N GLY A 91 3.25 -2.15 -11.98
CA GLY A 91 4.25 -1.13 -12.30
C GLY A 91 5.08 -1.46 -13.54
N SER A 92 5.35 -2.75 -13.80
CA SER A 92 6.03 -3.20 -15.02
C SER A 92 5.22 -2.92 -16.29
N MET A 93 3.89 -3.03 -16.20
CA MET A 93 2.95 -2.73 -17.29
C MET A 93 2.68 -1.22 -17.45
N GLY A 94 3.41 -0.36 -16.73
CA GLY A 94 3.31 1.09 -16.89
C GLY A 94 2.10 1.72 -16.19
N VAL A 95 1.46 1.04 -15.24
CA VAL A 95 0.41 1.70 -14.44
C VAL A 95 1.08 2.56 -13.37
N THR A 96 1.23 3.83 -13.70
CA THR A 96 1.91 4.83 -12.86
C THR A 96 1.29 6.21 -13.08
N THR A 97 1.40 7.06 -12.07
CA THR A 97 1.07 8.49 -12.14
C THR A 97 2.32 9.36 -12.28
N GLN A 98 3.48 8.73 -12.24
CA GLN A 98 4.76 9.33 -12.59
C GLN A 98 5.07 9.07 -14.07
N GLU A 99 6.22 9.53 -14.53
CA GLU A 99 6.69 9.34 -15.91
C GLU A 99 6.74 7.85 -16.28
N LEU A 100 6.30 7.55 -17.51
CA LEU A 100 6.49 6.23 -18.10
C LEU A 100 7.97 5.99 -18.35
N LYS A 101 8.39 4.72 -18.25
CA LYS A 101 9.73 4.35 -18.70
C LYS A 101 9.85 4.67 -20.19
N LYS A 102 10.92 5.36 -20.58
CA LYS A 102 11.14 5.82 -21.97
C LYS A 102 10.91 4.73 -23.02
N GLY A 103 11.37 3.51 -22.78
CA GLY A 103 11.15 2.37 -23.68
C GLY A 103 9.67 2.05 -23.90
N LEU A 104 8.87 2.01 -22.82
CA LEU A 104 7.43 1.77 -22.89
C LEU A 104 6.70 2.95 -23.55
N GLN A 105 7.07 4.18 -23.21
CA GLN A 105 6.52 5.38 -23.85
C GLN A 105 6.71 5.31 -25.37
N THR A 106 7.94 5.16 -25.85
CA THR A 106 8.24 5.09 -27.30
C THR A 106 7.48 3.95 -27.99
N ALA A 107 7.36 2.81 -27.33
CA ALA A 107 6.61 1.68 -27.87
C ALA A 107 5.11 1.97 -28.01
N LEU A 108 4.50 2.59 -27.01
CA LEU A 108 3.09 3.01 -27.04
C LEU A 108 2.85 4.12 -28.07
N GLU A 109 3.75 5.09 -28.18
CA GLU A 109 3.65 6.16 -29.18
C GLU A 109 3.72 5.61 -30.61
N ARG A 110 4.58 4.61 -30.85
CA ARG A 110 4.64 3.90 -32.13
C ARG A 110 3.34 3.17 -32.42
N LEU A 111 2.79 2.46 -31.43
CA LEU A 111 1.52 1.73 -31.56
C LEU A 111 0.35 2.69 -31.85
N LEU A 112 0.32 3.84 -31.19
CA LEU A 112 -0.73 4.85 -31.33
C LEU A 112 -0.53 5.79 -32.53
N GLY A 113 0.63 5.74 -33.20
CA GLY A 113 0.98 6.66 -34.29
C GLY A 113 1.01 8.14 -33.89
N ARG A 114 1.16 8.44 -32.59
CA ARG A 114 1.16 9.81 -32.05
C ARG A 114 1.91 9.87 -30.71
N PRO A 115 2.44 11.05 -30.31
CA PRO A 115 3.01 11.22 -28.98
C PRO A 115 1.97 11.02 -27.88
N LEU A 116 2.40 10.52 -26.73
CA LEU A 116 1.57 10.47 -25.52
C LEU A 116 1.42 11.88 -24.95
N ASN A 117 0.37 12.09 -24.15
CA ASN A 117 0.18 13.33 -23.43
C ASN A 117 0.99 13.30 -22.13
N ASP A 118 1.78 14.34 -21.87
CA ASP A 118 2.61 14.47 -20.68
C ASP A 118 1.84 15.03 -19.45
N VAL A 119 0.50 15.14 -19.55
CA VAL A 119 -0.32 15.55 -18.40
C VAL A 119 -0.25 14.50 -17.29
N LYS A 120 0.31 14.90 -16.16
CA LYS A 120 0.43 14.06 -14.98
C LYS A 120 -0.93 13.69 -14.40
N GLY A 121 -1.17 12.39 -14.24
CA GLY A 121 -2.36 11.86 -13.58
C GLY A 121 -2.35 12.04 -12.06
N TYR A 122 -3.46 11.71 -11.42
CA TYR A 122 -3.59 11.73 -9.97
C TYR A 122 -3.16 10.40 -9.34
N ASP A 123 -2.27 10.44 -8.34
CA ASP A 123 -2.17 9.32 -7.39
C ASP A 123 -3.46 9.17 -6.57
N THR A 124 -3.59 8.05 -5.86
CA THR A 124 -4.81 7.72 -5.12
C THR A 124 -5.27 8.83 -4.17
N ARG A 125 -4.34 9.49 -3.48
CA ARG A 125 -4.69 10.55 -2.52
C ARG A 125 -5.09 11.81 -3.27
N ALA A 126 -4.28 12.22 -4.25
CA ALA A 126 -4.56 13.37 -5.11
C ALA A 126 -5.89 13.21 -5.86
N LEU A 127 -6.27 11.99 -6.23
CA LEU A 127 -7.55 11.67 -6.90
C LEU A 127 -8.73 11.98 -5.98
N ILE A 128 -8.66 11.58 -4.70
CA ILE A 128 -9.69 11.91 -3.71
C ILE A 128 -9.78 13.43 -3.51
N GLU A 129 -8.67 14.15 -3.45
CA GLU A 129 -8.70 15.62 -3.36
C GLU A 129 -9.28 16.29 -4.61
N ALA A 130 -8.94 15.77 -5.79
CA ALA A 130 -9.45 16.26 -7.06
C ALA A 130 -10.96 16.03 -7.17
N ALA A 131 -11.44 14.84 -6.83
CA ALA A 131 -12.85 14.51 -6.78
C ALA A 131 -13.62 15.37 -5.75
N ASP A 132 -13.04 15.61 -4.57
CA ASP A 132 -13.62 16.50 -3.57
C ASP A 132 -13.68 17.97 -4.03
N LYS A 133 -12.81 18.37 -4.95
CA LYS A 133 -12.80 19.67 -5.63
C LYS A 133 -13.59 19.67 -6.96
N GLU A 134 -14.40 18.64 -7.22
CA GLU A 134 -15.21 18.49 -8.43
C GLU A 134 -14.40 18.55 -9.75
N LYS A 135 -13.15 18.08 -9.71
CA LYS A 135 -12.26 18.01 -10.90
C LYS A 135 -12.32 16.66 -11.62
N VAL A 136 -13.19 15.75 -11.19
CA VAL A 136 -13.30 14.39 -11.72
C VAL A 136 -14.77 14.09 -11.99
N ASP A 137 -15.13 14.00 -13.27
CA ASP A 137 -16.51 13.74 -13.67
C ASP A 137 -16.84 12.24 -13.72
N THR A 138 -15.86 11.40 -14.05
CA THR A 138 -16.06 9.95 -14.22
C THR A 138 -14.88 9.17 -13.65
N LEU A 139 -15.19 8.05 -12.98
CA LEU A 139 -14.20 7.14 -12.42
C LEU A 139 -14.50 5.69 -12.84
N ILE A 140 -13.47 4.99 -13.33
CA ILE A 140 -13.52 3.53 -13.57
C ILE A 140 -12.61 2.87 -12.53
N CYS A 141 -13.21 2.16 -11.58
CA CYS A 141 -12.52 1.41 -10.54
C CYS A 141 -12.30 -0.03 -10.99
N LEU A 142 -11.04 -0.35 -11.31
CA LEU A 142 -10.62 -1.67 -11.74
C LEU A 142 -10.30 -2.57 -10.53
N GLY A 143 -11.33 -3.19 -9.97
CA GLY A 143 -11.23 -3.91 -8.71
C GLY A 143 -10.90 -3.01 -7.52
N GLY A 144 -10.56 -3.66 -6.41
CA GLY A 144 -10.21 -2.96 -5.17
C GLY A 144 -11.42 -2.35 -4.44
N ASN A 145 -11.13 -1.48 -3.49
CA ASN A 145 -12.12 -0.80 -2.66
C ASN A 145 -11.56 0.59 -2.32
N LEU A 146 -11.73 1.52 -3.26
CA LEU A 146 -11.16 2.86 -3.14
C LEU A 146 -11.68 3.59 -1.90
N TYR A 147 -12.97 3.46 -1.58
CA TYR A 147 -13.55 4.01 -0.36
C TYR A 147 -12.87 3.46 0.91
N GLY A 148 -12.87 2.13 1.09
CA GLY A 148 -12.42 1.50 2.32
C GLY A 148 -10.90 1.53 2.53
N ALA A 149 -10.11 1.69 1.47
CA ALA A 149 -8.66 1.76 1.56
C ALA A 149 -8.12 3.16 1.86
N ASN A 150 -8.93 4.21 1.71
CA ASN A 150 -8.52 5.58 2.01
C ASN A 150 -8.62 5.88 3.52
N PRO A 151 -7.66 6.65 4.08
CA PRO A 151 -7.89 7.29 5.37
C PRO A 151 -8.96 8.37 5.21
N ASP A 152 -9.58 8.80 6.31
CA ASP A 152 -10.71 9.72 6.31
C ASP A 152 -11.86 9.21 5.43
N SER A 153 -12.58 8.20 5.94
CA SER A 153 -13.72 7.63 5.24
C SER A 153 -14.83 8.66 4.95
N ALA A 154 -14.94 9.72 5.77
CA ALA A 154 -15.90 10.79 5.54
C ALA A 154 -15.51 11.63 4.31
N GLN A 155 -14.23 12.00 4.16
CA GLN A 155 -13.71 12.64 2.97
C GLN A 155 -13.88 11.73 1.74
N ALA A 156 -13.50 10.45 1.84
CA ALA A 156 -13.62 9.52 0.72
C ALA A 156 -15.06 9.41 0.22
N LYS A 157 -16.04 9.28 1.14
CA LYS A 157 -17.47 9.27 0.80
C LYS A 157 -17.90 10.57 0.12
N ARG A 158 -17.57 11.72 0.71
CA ARG A 158 -17.90 13.03 0.16
C ARG A 158 -17.31 13.25 -1.23
N ALA A 159 -16.04 12.92 -1.41
CA ALA A 159 -15.32 13.07 -2.66
C ALA A 159 -15.94 12.21 -3.77
N LEU A 160 -16.21 10.93 -3.50
CA LEU A 160 -16.84 10.04 -4.47
C LEU A 160 -18.27 10.49 -4.81
N SER A 161 -19.03 11.01 -3.84
CA SER A 161 -20.39 11.54 -4.06
C SER A 161 -20.46 12.78 -4.96
N LYS A 162 -19.31 13.39 -5.27
CA LYS A 162 -19.20 14.53 -6.19
C LYS A 162 -18.91 14.11 -7.63
N VAL A 163 -18.37 12.90 -7.84
CA VAL A 163 -18.11 12.35 -9.18
C VAL A 163 -19.44 12.00 -9.84
N SER A 164 -19.68 12.46 -11.07
CA SER A 164 -20.97 12.23 -11.76
C SER A 164 -21.26 10.74 -11.95
N THR A 165 -20.28 9.99 -12.46
CA THR A 165 -20.43 8.57 -12.79
C THR A 165 -19.26 7.75 -12.23
N ILE A 166 -19.57 6.68 -11.51
CA ILE A 166 -18.56 5.71 -11.05
C ILE A 166 -18.92 4.32 -11.57
N VAL A 167 -17.96 3.67 -12.22
CA VAL A 167 -18.07 2.28 -12.71
C VAL A 167 -17.11 1.40 -11.90
N TYR A 168 -17.66 0.45 -11.16
CA TYR A 168 -16.90 -0.56 -10.41
C TYR A 168 -16.85 -1.86 -11.20
N LEU A 169 -15.66 -2.30 -11.61
CA LEU A 169 -15.43 -3.66 -12.06
C LEU A 169 -15.06 -4.49 -10.84
N SER A 170 -15.87 -5.50 -10.50
CA SER A 170 -15.75 -6.16 -9.21
C SER A 170 -15.99 -7.66 -9.25
N THR A 171 -15.11 -8.39 -8.58
CA THR A 171 -15.23 -9.84 -8.41
C THR A 171 -16.18 -10.21 -7.28
N LYS A 172 -16.45 -9.27 -6.36
CA LYS A 172 -17.45 -9.42 -5.30
C LYS A 172 -17.90 -8.06 -4.73
N PRO A 173 -19.08 -8.01 -4.09
CA PRO A 173 -19.48 -6.85 -3.30
C PRO A 173 -18.49 -6.52 -2.18
N ASN A 174 -18.26 -5.23 -1.95
CA ASN A 174 -17.49 -4.72 -0.82
C ASN A 174 -18.09 -3.39 -0.33
N ILE A 175 -17.65 -2.90 0.83
CA ILE A 175 -18.22 -1.70 1.47
C ILE A 175 -18.14 -0.43 0.60
N GLY A 176 -17.22 -0.37 -0.36
CA GLY A 176 -17.11 0.74 -1.31
C GLY A 176 -18.29 0.82 -2.27
N HIS A 177 -18.93 -0.31 -2.59
CA HIS A 177 -20.12 -0.32 -3.46
C HIS A 177 -21.37 0.23 -2.78
N PHE A 178 -21.33 0.44 -1.46
CA PHE A 178 -22.45 0.97 -0.68
C PHE A 178 -22.16 2.37 -0.14
N ASN A 179 -20.88 2.73 -0.01
CA ASN A 179 -20.48 4.01 0.59
C ASN A 179 -19.75 4.94 -0.39
N GLY A 180 -19.12 4.41 -1.44
CA GLY A 180 -18.44 5.16 -2.49
C GLY A 180 -19.34 5.43 -3.69
N LEU A 181 -20.54 5.94 -3.45
CA LEU A 181 -21.52 6.16 -4.51
C LEU A 181 -21.24 7.46 -5.26
N ALA A 182 -21.47 7.45 -6.58
CA ALA A 182 -21.43 8.61 -7.45
C ALA A 182 -22.60 9.57 -7.18
N LYS A 183 -22.49 10.80 -7.70
CA LYS A 183 -23.54 11.82 -7.67
C LYS A 183 -24.80 11.41 -8.42
N HIS A 184 -24.65 10.82 -9.61
CA HIS A 184 -25.76 10.49 -10.49
C HIS A 184 -25.86 8.99 -10.76
N THR A 185 -24.76 8.37 -11.20
CA THR A 185 -24.80 6.98 -11.67
C THR A 185 -23.66 6.17 -11.09
N THR A 186 -24.01 5.14 -10.30
CA THR A 186 -23.05 4.11 -9.86
C THR A 186 -23.38 2.80 -10.56
N ILE A 187 -22.43 2.28 -11.32
CA ILE A 187 -22.57 1.00 -12.04
C ILE A 187 -21.62 0.01 -11.39
N ILE A 188 -22.13 -1.16 -11.01
CA ILE A 188 -21.31 -2.27 -10.51
C ILE A 188 -21.40 -3.38 -11.55
N LEU A 189 -20.27 -3.68 -12.18
CA LEU A 189 -20.14 -4.71 -13.20
C LEU A 189 -19.42 -5.92 -12.59
N PRO A 190 -20.10 -7.06 -12.47
CA PRO A 190 -19.48 -8.26 -11.95
C PRO A 190 -18.49 -8.82 -12.98
N VAL A 191 -17.25 -9.05 -12.57
CA VAL A 191 -16.19 -9.62 -13.42
C VAL A 191 -15.64 -10.90 -12.82
N LEU A 192 -15.11 -11.76 -13.68
CA LEU A 192 -14.51 -13.01 -13.26
C LEU A 192 -13.26 -12.76 -12.39
N ASN A 193 -13.16 -13.49 -11.29
CA ASN A 193 -11.93 -13.47 -10.49
C ASN A 193 -10.82 -14.27 -11.19
N ARG A 194 -9.58 -14.16 -10.69
CA ARG A 194 -8.40 -14.82 -11.29
C ARG A 194 -8.61 -16.32 -11.54
N PHE A 195 -9.18 -17.06 -10.59
CA PHE A 195 -9.39 -18.51 -10.67
C PHE A 195 -10.60 -18.91 -11.51
N GLU A 196 -11.37 -17.93 -11.98
CA GLU A 196 -12.54 -18.14 -12.84
C GLU A 196 -12.30 -17.60 -14.25
N ASN A 197 -11.15 -16.98 -14.51
CA ASN A 197 -10.82 -16.39 -15.79
C ASN A 197 -10.60 -17.50 -16.83
N PRO A 198 -11.36 -17.55 -17.93
CA PRO A 198 -11.29 -18.64 -18.91
C PRO A 198 -10.02 -18.63 -19.76
N TYR A 199 -9.15 -17.64 -19.55
CA TYR A 199 -7.91 -17.51 -20.30
C TYR A 199 -6.68 -17.69 -19.41
N LYS A 200 -5.59 -18.18 -20.01
CA LYS A 200 -4.28 -18.16 -19.37
C LYS A 200 -3.82 -16.73 -19.13
N THR A 201 -3.35 -16.46 -17.91
CA THR A 201 -2.92 -15.12 -17.48
C THR A 201 -1.48 -15.16 -16.98
N THR A 202 -0.80 -14.02 -17.01
CA THR A 202 0.56 -13.89 -16.46
C THR A 202 0.57 -13.06 -15.18
N THR A 203 1.54 -13.32 -14.31
CA THR A 203 1.72 -12.58 -13.06
C THR A 203 3.20 -12.44 -12.75
N GLU A 204 3.64 -11.22 -12.43
CA GLU A 204 4.93 -10.98 -11.80
C GLU A 204 4.76 -11.05 -10.28
N SER A 205 5.27 -12.12 -9.68
CA SER A 205 5.22 -12.39 -8.25
C SER A 205 6.11 -11.43 -7.44
N GLY A 206 5.87 -11.36 -6.13
CA GLY A 206 6.73 -10.62 -5.19
C GLY A 206 8.17 -11.11 -5.14
N SER A 207 8.45 -12.33 -5.60
CA SER A 207 9.79 -12.91 -5.72
C SER A 207 10.45 -12.64 -7.09
N ASN A 208 9.90 -11.70 -7.87
CA ASN A 208 10.38 -11.27 -9.19
C ASN A 208 10.30 -12.32 -10.31
N PHE A 209 9.54 -13.41 -10.12
CA PHE A 209 9.23 -14.35 -11.19
C PHE A 209 7.99 -13.92 -11.95
N VAL A 210 8.07 -13.93 -13.27
CA VAL A 210 6.91 -13.92 -14.15
C VAL A 210 6.50 -15.34 -14.47
N ARG A 211 5.21 -15.62 -14.32
CA ARG A 211 4.63 -16.96 -14.40
C ARG A 211 3.39 -16.96 -15.27
N LEU A 212 3.17 -18.05 -15.99
CA LEU A 212 1.92 -18.34 -16.66
C LEU A 212 1.00 -19.12 -15.71
N SER A 213 -0.23 -18.66 -15.56
CA SER A 213 -1.29 -19.37 -14.86
C SER A 213 -2.25 -19.96 -15.88
N ASP A 214 -2.65 -21.20 -15.65
CA ASP A 214 -3.67 -21.86 -16.46
C ASP A 214 -5.03 -21.17 -16.32
N GLU A 215 -5.90 -21.46 -17.28
CA GLU A 215 -7.29 -21.05 -17.26
C GLU A 215 -8.02 -21.54 -16.01
N GLY A 216 -8.92 -20.68 -15.54
CA GLY A 216 -9.84 -20.94 -14.46
C GLY A 216 -11.18 -21.48 -14.95
N THR A 217 -12.04 -21.79 -14.00
CA THR A 217 -13.43 -22.18 -14.28
C THR A 217 -14.33 -21.54 -13.24
N THR A 218 -15.39 -20.85 -13.70
CA THR A 218 -16.36 -20.29 -12.75
C THR A 218 -17.23 -21.38 -12.14
N HIS A 219 -17.45 -21.25 -10.83
CA HIS A 219 -18.41 -22.07 -10.09
C HIS A 219 -19.86 -21.59 -10.30
N LEU A 220 -20.05 -20.36 -10.79
CA LEU A 220 -21.37 -19.75 -10.98
C LEU A 220 -22.01 -20.30 -12.27
N LYS A 221 -23.16 -20.97 -12.14
CA LYS A 221 -23.86 -21.60 -13.29
C LYS A 221 -24.79 -20.65 -14.06
N HIS A 222 -25.21 -19.56 -13.42
CA HIS A 222 -26.21 -18.62 -13.96
C HIS A 222 -25.75 -17.16 -13.87
N GLY A 223 -24.45 -16.92 -13.69
CA GLY A 223 -23.89 -15.57 -13.62
C GLY A 223 -23.51 -15.04 -15.00
N ASP A 224 -23.92 -13.82 -15.31
CA ASP A 224 -23.44 -13.07 -16.47
C ASP A 224 -22.18 -12.29 -16.08
N LEU A 225 -21.07 -13.03 -15.91
CA LEU A 225 -19.77 -12.46 -15.57
C LEU A 225 -18.86 -12.48 -16.79
N ARG A 226 -18.09 -11.40 -16.98
CA ARG A 226 -17.12 -11.30 -18.06
C ARG A 226 -15.69 -11.11 -17.54
N PRO A 227 -14.67 -11.53 -18.28
CA PRO A 227 -13.30 -11.13 -18.02
C PRO A 227 -13.16 -9.60 -18.04
N GLU A 228 -12.43 -9.06 -17.08
CA GLU A 228 -12.18 -7.61 -16.97
C GLU A 228 -11.62 -7.00 -18.27
N VAL A 229 -10.63 -7.68 -18.88
CA VAL A 229 -10.00 -7.26 -20.13
C VAL A 229 -11.02 -7.17 -21.27
N GLU A 230 -12.03 -8.04 -21.30
CA GLU A 230 -13.05 -8.01 -22.34
C GLU A 230 -13.93 -6.75 -22.25
N PHE A 231 -14.27 -6.33 -21.03
CA PHE A 231 -14.97 -5.07 -20.81
C PHE A 231 -14.12 -3.87 -21.25
N LEU A 232 -12.87 -3.80 -20.79
CA LEU A 232 -11.99 -2.66 -21.07
C LEU A 232 -11.75 -2.50 -22.58
N THR A 233 -11.52 -3.60 -23.27
CA THR A 233 -11.26 -3.61 -24.72
C THR A 233 -12.50 -3.30 -25.55
N GLU A 234 -13.68 -3.78 -25.14
CA GLU A 234 -14.94 -3.41 -25.80
C GLU A 234 -15.29 -1.94 -25.57
N LEU A 235 -15.06 -1.41 -24.37
CA LEU A 235 -15.28 0.01 -24.08
C LEU A 235 -14.34 0.87 -24.94
N ALA A 236 -13.05 0.53 -25.00
CA ALA A 236 -12.08 1.24 -25.81
C ALA A 236 -12.44 1.19 -27.31
N HIS A 237 -12.85 0.03 -27.83
CA HIS A 237 -13.31 -0.10 -29.22
C HIS A 237 -14.53 0.81 -29.50
N ARG A 238 -15.52 0.84 -28.61
CA ARG A 238 -16.72 1.68 -28.81
C ARG A 238 -16.42 3.17 -28.81
N ILE A 239 -15.40 3.60 -28.08
CA ILE A 239 -15.00 5.01 -27.99
C ILE A 239 -14.05 5.41 -29.13
N HIS A 240 -13.12 4.52 -29.49
CA HIS A 240 -11.98 4.85 -30.36
C HIS A 240 -11.98 4.16 -31.73
N GLY A 241 -12.85 3.19 -31.98
CA GLY A 241 -12.92 2.43 -33.24
C GLY A 241 -11.88 1.31 -33.33
N GLU A 242 -11.33 1.08 -34.52
CA GLU A 242 -10.34 0.00 -34.79
C GLU A 242 -8.96 0.52 -35.21
N TYR A 243 -8.83 1.83 -35.43
CA TYR A 243 -7.60 2.49 -35.83
C TYR A 243 -7.20 3.54 -34.79
N PRO A 244 -5.91 3.67 -34.43
CA PRO A 244 -4.75 2.91 -34.90
C PRO A 244 -4.56 1.55 -34.21
N VAL A 245 -5.37 1.26 -33.19
CA VAL A 245 -5.30 0.02 -32.40
C VAL A 245 -6.58 -0.78 -32.58
N ASP A 246 -6.44 -2.05 -32.97
CA ASP A 246 -7.53 -3.02 -32.90
C ASP A 246 -7.75 -3.43 -31.44
N TRP A 247 -8.57 -2.66 -30.74
CA TRP A 247 -8.85 -2.87 -29.32
C TRP A 247 -9.47 -4.24 -29.06
N ARG A 248 -10.28 -4.79 -29.97
CA ARG A 248 -10.91 -6.10 -29.77
C ARG A 248 -9.91 -7.24 -29.85
N LYS A 249 -8.84 -7.09 -30.62
CA LYS A 249 -7.74 -8.07 -30.64
C LYS A 249 -7.04 -8.19 -29.29
N LEU A 250 -7.03 -7.14 -28.47
CA LEU A 250 -6.53 -7.17 -27.09
C LEU A 250 -7.39 -8.01 -26.14
N ARG A 251 -8.50 -8.61 -26.59
CA ARG A 251 -9.21 -9.64 -25.81
C ARG A 251 -8.42 -10.94 -25.72
N ASP A 252 -7.53 -11.21 -26.67
CA ASP A 252 -6.67 -12.39 -26.66
C ASP A 252 -5.44 -12.14 -25.78
N PRO A 253 -5.30 -12.81 -24.62
CA PRO A 253 -4.16 -12.61 -23.75
C PRO A 253 -2.84 -13.07 -24.38
N LYS A 254 -2.86 -14.00 -25.35
CA LYS A 254 -1.64 -14.37 -26.09
C LYS A 254 -1.15 -13.21 -26.94
N PHE A 255 -2.06 -12.55 -27.66
CA PHE A 255 -1.72 -11.32 -28.38
C PHE A 255 -1.21 -10.22 -27.44
N ILE A 256 -1.84 -10.02 -26.27
CA ILE A 256 -1.34 -9.07 -25.26
C ILE A 256 0.10 -9.44 -24.82
N ARG A 257 0.39 -10.72 -24.57
CA ARG A 257 1.73 -11.19 -24.18
C ARG A 257 2.78 -10.91 -25.26
N HIS A 258 2.45 -11.12 -26.54
CA HIS A 258 3.33 -10.75 -27.64
C HIS A 258 3.60 -9.25 -27.67
N LEU A 259 2.56 -8.41 -27.52
CA LEU A 259 2.75 -6.96 -27.43
C LEU A 259 3.62 -6.57 -26.23
N ILE A 260 3.41 -7.18 -25.06
CA ILE A 260 4.27 -6.94 -23.88
C ILE A 260 5.72 -7.29 -24.20
N ALA A 261 5.97 -8.44 -24.83
CA ALA A 261 7.32 -8.86 -25.19
C ALA A 261 8.02 -7.90 -26.17
N GLU A 262 7.26 -7.26 -27.06
CA GLU A 262 7.78 -6.27 -28.01
C GLU A 262 8.03 -4.89 -27.38
N THR A 263 7.31 -4.56 -26.30
CA THR A 263 7.19 -3.16 -25.81
C THR A 263 7.72 -2.93 -24.40
N VAL A 264 7.82 -3.97 -23.57
CA VAL A 264 8.25 -3.88 -22.17
C VAL A 264 9.63 -4.52 -22.01
N PRO A 265 10.69 -3.75 -21.74
CA PRO A 265 12.05 -4.29 -21.58
C PRO A 265 12.14 -5.34 -20.47
N GLY A 266 12.80 -6.46 -20.76
CA GLY A 266 12.97 -7.59 -19.84
C GLY A 266 11.80 -8.57 -19.81
N PHE A 267 10.79 -8.39 -20.68
CA PHE A 267 9.64 -9.28 -20.85
C PHE A 267 9.65 -10.03 -22.19
N GLU A 268 10.78 -10.07 -22.90
CA GLU A 268 10.89 -10.65 -24.24
C GLU A 268 10.47 -12.13 -24.26
N LYS A 269 10.78 -12.87 -23.19
CA LYS A 269 10.37 -14.28 -23.01
C LYS A 269 8.85 -14.48 -22.96
N MET A 270 8.05 -13.42 -22.80
CA MET A 270 6.58 -13.52 -22.83
C MET A 270 6.04 -13.93 -24.20
N ALA A 271 6.80 -13.72 -25.28
CA ALA A 271 6.39 -14.08 -26.63
C ALA A 271 6.29 -15.60 -26.84
N THR A 272 6.99 -16.40 -26.05
CA THR A 272 7.03 -17.87 -26.21
C THR A 272 6.54 -18.61 -24.96
N ILE A 273 6.04 -17.90 -23.94
CA ILE A 273 5.70 -18.50 -22.65
C ILE A 273 4.52 -19.47 -22.75
N ASP A 274 3.61 -19.27 -23.70
CA ASP A 274 2.50 -20.17 -23.98
C ASP A 274 2.97 -21.56 -24.42
N GLU A 275 4.07 -21.61 -25.20
CA GLU A 275 4.67 -22.85 -25.69
C GLU A 275 5.65 -23.44 -24.69
N THR A 276 6.49 -22.63 -24.05
CA THR A 276 7.58 -23.13 -23.20
C THR A 276 7.16 -23.38 -21.76
N GLN A 277 6.14 -22.67 -21.27
CA GLN A 277 5.74 -22.62 -19.86
C GLN A 277 6.89 -22.24 -18.90
N GLU A 278 7.97 -21.65 -19.42
CA GLU A 278 9.17 -21.33 -18.64
C GLU A 278 8.93 -20.07 -17.80
N GLU A 279 9.00 -20.21 -16.47
CA GLU A 279 9.06 -19.05 -15.58
C GLU A 279 10.39 -18.31 -15.75
N PHE A 280 10.37 -16.98 -15.67
CA PHE A 280 11.58 -16.18 -15.79
C PHE A 280 11.61 -14.98 -14.86
N THR A 281 12.80 -14.45 -14.60
CA THR A 281 13.00 -13.22 -13.84
C THR A 281 13.31 -12.05 -14.77
N ILE A 282 12.94 -10.85 -14.35
CA ILE A 282 13.25 -9.63 -15.10
C ILE A 282 14.65 -9.14 -14.72
N GLY A 283 15.46 -8.82 -15.74
CA GLY A 283 16.82 -8.32 -15.57
C GLY A 283 16.88 -7.10 -14.62
N GLY A 284 17.91 -7.06 -13.77
CA GLY A 284 18.13 -5.96 -12.82
C GLY A 284 17.24 -5.96 -11.58
N ARG A 285 16.30 -6.91 -11.44
CA ARG A 285 15.52 -7.10 -10.19
C ARG A 285 16.35 -7.73 -9.08
N ILE A 286 17.27 -8.61 -9.44
CA ILE A 286 18.19 -9.28 -8.53
C ILE A 286 19.56 -8.63 -8.72
N VAL A 287 20.07 -8.00 -7.66
CA VAL A 287 21.33 -7.26 -7.68
C VAL A 287 22.41 -8.17 -7.12
N MET A 288 23.08 -8.89 -8.03
CA MET A 288 24.18 -9.83 -7.69
C MET A 288 25.56 -9.18 -7.70
N GLU A 289 25.65 -7.95 -8.18
CA GLU A 289 26.88 -7.14 -8.21
C GLU A 289 26.54 -5.71 -7.75
N PRO A 290 27.47 -4.98 -7.12
CA PRO A 290 27.24 -3.61 -6.64
C PRO A 290 27.27 -2.58 -7.79
N LYS A 291 26.50 -2.82 -8.85
CA LYS A 291 26.30 -1.92 -10.00
C LYS A 291 24.91 -1.31 -9.91
N PHE A 292 24.86 0.02 -9.90
CA PHE A 292 23.62 0.77 -9.68
C PHE A 292 23.24 1.57 -10.91
N SER A 293 21.93 1.68 -11.18
CA SER A 293 21.39 2.46 -12.31
C SER A 293 21.41 3.98 -12.07
N THR A 294 22.50 4.49 -11.48
CA THR A 294 22.75 5.92 -11.29
C THR A 294 23.71 6.41 -12.38
N PRO A 295 23.75 7.73 -12.68
CA PRO A 295 24.69 8.26 -13.68
C PRO A 295 26.16 7.92 -13.40
N SER A 296 26.53 7.73 -12.13
CA SER A 296 27.89 7.37 -11.71
C SER A 296 28.15 5.87 -11.64
N GLY A 297 27.11 5.03 -11.78
CA GLY A 297 27.17 3.58 -11.54
C GLY A 297 27.25 3.18 -10.06
N LYS A 298 27.29 4.15 -9.13
CA LYS A 298 27.45 3.95 -7.68
C LYS A 298 26.15 4.21 -6.93
N ALA A 299 25.96 3.54 -5.79
CA ALA A 299 24.86 3.85 -4.89
C ALA A 299 24.96 5.29 -4.36
N VAL A 300 23.81 5.94 -4.19
CA VAL A 300 23.70 7.25 -3.56
C VAL A 300 23.13 7.05 -2.17
N MET A 301 23.75 7.69 -1.18
CA MET A 301 23.30 7.67 0.20
C MET A 301 22.76 9.04 0.58
N PHE A 302 21.69 9.04 1.36
CA PHE A 302 21.00 10.23 1.82
C PHE A 302 21.19 10.37 3.32
N VAL A 303 21.27 11.59 3.86
CA VAL A 303 21.26 11.81 5.31
C VAL A 303 19.81 12.03 5.73
N PRO A 304 19.13 11.03 6.32
CA PRO A 304 17.73 11.20 6.71
C PRO A 304 17.69 12.06 7.98
N PRO A 305 16.80 13.06 8.07
CA PRO A 305 16.66 13.85 9.28
C PRO A 305 16.13 13.00 10.45
N LEU A 306 16.50 13.34 11.68
CA LEU A 306 15.90 12.72 12.85
C LEU A 306 14.39 13.08 12.92
N PRO A 307 13.51 12.09 13.11
CA PRO A 307 12.08 12.36 13.16
C PRO A 307 11.67 12.99 14.50
N THR A 308 10.68 13.88 14.46
CA THR A 308 10.01 14.37 15.67
C THR A 308 8.80 13.49 15.96
N LEU A 309 8.89 12.65 16.99
CA LEU A 309 7.89 11.62 17.28
C LEU A 309 6.89 12.00 18.39
N THR A 310 6.64 13.28 18.62
CA THR A 310 5.72 13.74 19.67
C THR A 310 4.26 13.42 19.36
N LEU A 311 3.49 13.12 20.41
CA LEU A 311 2.04 13.04 20.36
C LEU A 311 1.44 14.36 20.88
N PRO A 312 0.29 14.79 20.36
CA PRO A 312 -0.42 15.96 20.89
C PRO A 312 -0.98 15.68 22.29
N ASP A 313 -1.23 16.74 23.05
CA ASP A 313 -1.93 16.63 24.33
C ASP A 313 -3.41 16.29 24.14
N ALA A 314 -4.04 15.74 25.18
CA ALA A 314 -5.46 15.33 25.14
C ALA A 314 -6.40 16.49 24.78
N GLN A 315 -6.07 17.73 25.18
CA GLN A 315 -6.85 18.95 24.87
C GLN A 315 -6.82 19.33 23.38
N SER A 316 -5.92 18.73 22.59
CA SER A 316 -5.89 18.94 21.13
C SER A 316 -6.99 18.19 20.38
N PHE A 317 -7.67 17.26 21.06
CA PHE A 317 -8.82 16.54 20.53
C PHE A 317 -10.11 17.26 20.94
N ASP A 318 -11.10 17.26 20.07
CA ASP A 318 -12.44 17.80 20.34
C ASP A 318 -13.24 16.87 21.26
N ALA A 319 -12.69 16.58 22.44
CA ALA A 319 -13.24 15.73 23.48
C ALA A 319 -13.61 16.59 24.69
N PRO A 320 -14.65 16.23 25.46
CA PRO A 320 -15.04 17.00 26.64
C PRO A 320 -13.90 17.15 27.67
N ASP A 321 -13.66 18.38 28.16
CA ASP A 321 -12.52 18.75 29.04
C ASP A 321 -12.41 17.92 30.34
N ALA A 322 -13.54 17.40 30.84
CA ALA A 322 -13.60 16.65 32.10
C ALA A 322 -13.21 15.16 31.95
N ILE A 323 -12.83 14.73 30.76
CA ILE A 323 -12.60 13.31 30.47
C ILE A 323 -11.17 12.89 30.81
N ARG A 324 -11.05 11.91 31.71
CA ARG A 324 -9.82 11.17 31.93
C ARG A 324 -9.61 10.18 30.78
N GLY A 325 -8.49 10.31 30.07
CA GLY A 325 -8.12 9.47 28.95
C GLY A 325 -6.61 9.43 28.73
N VAL A 326 -6.18 8.74 27.68
CA VAL A 326 -4.77 8.64 27.28
C VAL A 326 -4.62 8.84 25.78
N VAL A 327 -3.61 9.61 25.38
CA VAL A 327 -3.23 9.75 23.98
C VAL A 327 -2.21 8.68 23.63
N VAL A 328 -2.48 7.91 22.57
CA VAL A 328 -1.59 6.84 22.10
C VAL A 328 -1.31 6.98 20.60
N ALA A 329 -0.16 6.46 20.18
CA ALA A 329 0.19 6.28 18.78
C ALA A 329 -0.52 5.04 18.23
N LEU A 330 -1.64 5.25 17.54
CA LEU A 330 -2.40 4.18 16.91
C LEU A 330 -1.73 3.69 15.63
N MET A 331 -1.49 2.39 15.57
CA MET A 331 -1.17 1.65 14.36
C MET A 331 -2.45 1.03 13.78
N THR A 332 -2.70 1.27 12.50
CA THR A 332 -3.75 0.54 11.78
C THR A 332 -3.18 -0.73 11.14
N GLY A 333 -3.86 -1.86 11.37
CA GLY A 333 -3.39 -3.19 10.98
C GLY A 333 -4.43 -4.01 10.21
N ARG A 334 -3.95 -5.15 9.68
CA ARG A 334 -4.81 -6.24 9.19
C ARG A 334 -4.86 -7.32 10.27
N SER A 335 -6.00 -8.00 10.38
CA SER A 335 -6.05 -9.27 11.09
C SER A 335 -5.42 -10.38 10.24
N TYR A 336 -5.10 -11.53 10.85
CA TYR A 336 -4.49 -12.66 10.13
C TYR A 336 -5.42 -13.21 9.03
N ALA A 337 -6.74 -13.17 9.24
CA ALA A 337 -7.77 -13.63 8.32
C ALA A 337 -8.40 -12.46 7.55
N GLN A 338 -7.55 -11.55 7.07
CA GLN A 338 -7.96 -10.40 6.28
C GLN A 338 -7.00 -10.24 5.09
N HIS A 339 -7.57 -10.04 3.89
CA HIS A 339 -6.81 -9.65 2.72
C HIS A 339 -7.24 -8.26 2.25
N ASN A 340 -6.33 -7.29 2.36
CA ASN A 340 -6.63 -5.89 2.09
C ASN A 340 -7.86 -5.39 2.91
N THR A 341 -8.92 -4.91 2.27
CA THR A 341 -10.18 -4.48 2.92
C THR A 341 -11.20 -5.61 3.04
N VAL A 342 -10.85 -6.82 2.62
CA VAL A 342 -11.71 -8.01 2.74
C VAL A 342 -11.42 -8.69 4.07
N VAL A 343 -12.47 -8.79 4.89
CA VAL A 343 -12.48 -9.52 6.15
C VAL A 343 -13.04 -10.93 5.90
N TYR A 344 -12.27 -11.97 6.23
CA TYR A 344 -12.74 -13.36 6.17
C TYR A 344 -13.16 -13.89 7.54
N GLN A 345 -12.52 -13.40 8.62
CA GLN A 345 -12.90 -13.67 9.99
C GLN A 345 -12.87 -12.38 10.81
N VAL A 346 -13.79 -12.27 11.76
CA VAL A 346 -13.93 -11.09 12.62
C VAL A 346 -12.94 -11.08 13.78
N GLU A 347 -12.47 -12.24 14.22
CA GLU A 347 -11.49 -12.39 15.30
C GLU A 347 -10.04 -12.36 14.77
N ASP A 348 -9.10 -11.97 15.62
CA ASP A 348 -7.66 -12.13 15.43
C ASP A 348 -7.07 -12.95 16.58
N LYS A 349 -6.98 -14.26 16.36
CA LYS A 349 -6.48 -15.23 17.36
C LYS A 349 -5.02 -14.99 17.76
N TYR A 350 -4.19 -14.45 16.86
CA TYR A 350 -2.78 -14.20 17.18
C TYR A 350 -2.59 -13.09 18.20
N ARG A 351 -3.54 -12.16 18.28
CA ARG A 351 -3.49 -11.01 19.20
C ARG A 351 -4.54 -11.08 20.30
N GLY A 352 -5.32 -12.16 20.38
CA GLY A 352 -6.40 -12.31 21.35
C GLY A 352 -7.55 -11.30 21.17
N MET A 353 -7.73 -10.75 19.96
CA MET A 353 -8.77 -9.75 19.69
C MET A 353 -10.05 -10.46 19.20
N PRO A 354 -11.13 -10.52 20.00
CA PRO A 354 -12.28 -11.38 19.72
C PRO A 354 -13.16 -10.88 18.56
N HIS A 355 -13.08 -9.60 18.24
CA HIS A 355 -13.83 -8.97 17.16
C HIS A 355 -13.11 -7.72 16.67
N ARG A 356 -13.60 -7.09 15.60
CA ARG A 356 -12.92 -5.94 14.99
C ARG A 356 -13.16 -4.60 15.66
N ASN A 357 -14.24 -4.46 16.43
CA ASN A 357 -14.54 -3.23 17.18
C ASN A 357 -13.82 -3.19 18.54
N CYS A 358 -12.50 -3.35 18.51
CA CYS A 358 -11.66 -3.29 19.71
C CYS A 358 -10.34 -2.58 19.43
N ILE A 359 -9.69 -2.15 20.51
CA ILE A 359 -8.37 -1.53 20.52
C ILE A 359 -7.44 -2.38 21.39
N LEU A 360 -6.33 -2.81 20.81
CA LEU A 360 -5.26 -3.50 21.54
C LEU A 360 -4.37 -2.45 22.22
N MET A 361 -4.28 -2.49 23.54
CA MET A 361 -3.53 -1.52 24.33
C MET A 361 -2.55 -2.22 25.28
N HIS A 362 -1.49 -1.50 25.65
CA HIS A 362 -0.65 -1.92 26.75
C HIS A 362 -1.40 -1.69 28.07
N ARG A 363 -1.31 -2.66 28.98
CA ARG A 363 -2.01 -2.63 30.27
C ARG A 363 -1.75 -1.34 31.06
N SER A 364 -0.49 -0.89 31.11
CA SER A 364 -0.13 0.31 31.88
C SER A 364 -0.82 1.58 31.39
N ASP A 365 -0.96 1.75 30.08
CA ASP A 365 -1.55 2.97 29.51
C ASP A 365 -3.04 3.03 29.82
N ALA A 366 -3.72 1.88 29.70
CA ALA A 366 -5.12 1.74 30.06
C ALA A 366 -5.35 2.01 31.56
N GLU A 367 -4.60 1.33 32.44
CA GLU A 367 -4.78 1.47 33.89
C GLU A 367 -4.42 2.88 34.41
N GLN A 368 -3.40 3.54 33.85
CA GLN A 368 -3.07 4.93 34.19
C GLN A 368 -4.19 5.90 33.81
N ALA A 369 -4.88 5.63 32.70
CA ALA A 369 -6.07 6.35 32.27
C ALA A 369 -7.34 6.00 33.07
N GLY A 370 -7.27 5.01 33.98
CA GLY A 370 -8.43 4.51 34.72
C GLY A 370 -9.35 3.62 33.88
N LEU A 371 -8.83 3.05 32.79
CA LEU A 371 -9.53 2.11 31.93
C LEU A 371 -9.21 0.67 32.36
N SER A 372 -10.17 -0.23 32.14
CA SER A 372 -10.03 -1.68 32.43
C SER A 372 -10.13 -2.52 31.16
N GLU A 373 -9.59 -3.74 31.19
CA GLU A 373 -9.80 -4.72 30.12
C GLU A 373 -11.29 -4.98 29.90
N HIS A 374 -11.69 -5.16 28.64
CA HIS A 374 -13.06 -5.33 28.18
C HIS A 374 -13.99 -4.11 28.39
N GLN A 375 -13.49 -3.01 28.95
CA GLN A 375 -14.26 -1.76 29.04
C GLN A 375 -14.57 -1.21 27.65
N ARG A 376 -15.78 -0.67 27.50
CA ARG A 376 -16.20 0.05 26.29
C ARG A 376 -15.74 1.51 26.39
N VAL A 377 -15.01 1.93 25.36
CA VAL A 377 -14.38 3.25 25.28
C VAL A 377 -14.73 3.95 23.97
N THR A 378 -14.47 5.24 23.94
CA THR A 378 -14.40 6.04 22.74
C THR A 378 -12.95 6.20 22.32
N VAL A 379 -12.68 5.98 21.03
CA VAL A 379 -11.38 6.24 20.40
C VAL A 379 -11.56 7.38 19.41
N GLN A 380 -10.95 8.52 19.72
CA GLN A 380 -11.09 9.75 18.95
C GLN A 380 -9.78 10.11 18.25
N GLY A 381 -9.86 10.32 16.94
CA GLY A 381 -8.76 10.87 16.15
C GLY A 381 -9.02 12.34 15.79
N ASN A 382 -8.35 12.82 14.74
CA ASN A 382 -8.40 14.23 14.34
C ASN A 382 -9.62 14.62 13.47
N VAL A 383 -10.37 13.66 12.92
CA VAL A 383 -11.54 13.95 12.06
C VAL A 383 -12.80 13.17 12.45
N GLY A 384 -12.73 12.33 13.48
CA GLY A 384 -13.87 11.52 13.92
C GLY A 384 -13.55 10.67 15.13
N LYS A 385 -14.53 9.87 15.54
CA LYS A 385 -14.42 8.94 16.67
C LYS A 385 -15.14 7.63 16.39
N LEU A 386 -14.70 6.57 17.06
CA LEU A 386 -15.40 5.30 17.19
C LEU A 386 -15.82 5.13 18.64
N GLU A 387 -17.09 4.80 18.84
CA GLU A 387 -17.68 4.57 20.16
C GLU A 387 -17.86 3.07 20.40
N ASN A 388 -18.04 2.69 21.66
CA ASN A 388 -18.26 1.29 22.08
C ASN A 388 -17.12 0.33 21.66
N VAL A 389 -15.90 0.86 21.53
CA VAL A 389 -14.70 0.10 21.22
C VAL A 389 -14.28 -0.66 22.47
N GLU A 390 -14.03 -1.96 22.38
CA GLU A 390 -13.53 -2.75 23.52
C GLU A 390 -12.04 -2.56 23.73
N VAL A 391 -11.60 -2.33 24.98
CA VAL A 391 -10.18 -2.39 25.34
C VAL A 391 -9.76 -3.85 25.49
N ILE A 392 -8.72 -4.25 24.76
CA ILE A 392 -8.07 -5.56 24.89
C ILE A 392 -6.63 -5.35 25.31
N TYR A 393 -6.17 -6.02 26.37
CA TYR A 393 -4.77 -5.97 26.73
C TYR A 393 -3.95 -6.86 25.80
N GLY A 394 -2.78 -6.36 25.37
CA GLY A 394 -1.91 -7.13 24.51
C GLY A 394 -0.48 -6.66 24.46
N ALA A 395 0.32 -7.41 23.71
CA ALA A 395 1.73 -7.15 23.50
C ALA A 395 1.96 -6.01 22.49
N VAL A 396 1.63 -4.79 22.90
CA VAL A 396 2.03 -3.53 22.25
C VAL A 396 2.92 -2.74 23.20
N ARG A 397 3.84 -1.92 22.67
CA ARG A 397 4.69 -1.07 23.52
C ARG A 397 3.83 0.00 24.22
N PRO A 398 4.18 0.42 25.46
CA PRO A 398 3.55 1.58 26.09
C PRO A 398 3.57 2.81 25.17
N GLY A 399 2.49 3.58 25.19
CA GLY A 399 2.23 4.73 24.31
C GLY A 399 1.74 4.35 22.90
N ALA A 400 1.55 3.07 22.59
CA ALA A 400 1.08 2.59 21.29
C ALA A 400 -0.17 1.71 21.41
N ALA A 401 -0.98 1.69 20.35
CA ALA A 401 -2.17 0.86 20.27
C ALA A 401 -2.37 0.30 18.85
N LEU A 402 -3.24 -0.70 18.70
CA LEU A 402 -3.59 -1.27 17.41
C LEU A 402 -5.12 -1.39 17.22
N MET A 403 -5.59 -0.98 16.05
CA MET A 403 -6.96 -1.22 15.56
C MET A 403 -6.93 -1.68 14.10
N PHE A 404 -8.00 -2.32 13.64
CA PHE A 404 -8.06 -2.83 12.28
C PHE A 404 -8.63 -1.82 11.29
N TYR A 405 -8.03 -1.76 10.10
CA TYR A 405 -8.65 -1.12 8.93
C TYR A 405 -9.50 -2.15 8.17
N PRO A 406 -10.55 -1.76 7.42
CA PRO A 406 -10.90 -0.39 7.05
C PRO A 406 -11.70 0.39 8.10
N GLU A 407 -12.24 -0.26 9.13
CA GLU A 407 -13.21 0.34 10.06
C GLU A 407 -12.65 1.58 10.76
N VAL A 408 -11.39 1.54 11.18
CA VAL A 408 -10.74 2.65 11.88
C VAL A 408 -10.42 3.85 10.97
N ASN A 409 -10.52 3.73 9.65
CA ASN A 409 -10.23 4.86 8.74
C ASN A 409 -11.22 6.04 8.89
N VAL A 410 -12.30 5.89 9.66
CA VAL A 410 -13.26 6.97 9.95
C VAL A 410 -12.74 8.01 10.94
N ILE A 411 -11.75 7.68 11.77
CA ILE A 411 -11.35 8.58 12.89
C ILE A 411 -10.20 9.53 12.53
N PHE A 412 -9.48 9.28 11.42
CA PHE A 412 -8.28 10.05 11.10
C PHE A 412 -8.14 10.45 9.64
N SER A 413 -7.67 11.69 9.45
CA SER A 413 -7.02 12.14 8.22
C SER A 413 -5.52 12.01 8.42
N ALA A 414 -4.88 11.18 7.60
CA ALA A 414 -3.46 10.87 7.73
C ALA A 414 -2.59 12.00 7.15
N LYS A 415 -1.49 12.29 7.85
CA LYS A 415 -0.36 13.01 7.23
C LYS A 415 0.14 12.23 6.01
N ILE A 416 0.65 12.95 5.01
CA ILE A 416 1.12 12.36 3.75
C ILE A 416 2.63 12.52 3.65
N GLU A 417 3.34 11.43 3.34
CA GLU A 417 4.74 11.49 2.91
C GLU A 417 4.76 12.07 1.48
N HIS A 418 5.21 13.31 1.34
CA HIS A 418 5.03 14.10 0.12
C HIS A 418 5.83 13.61 -1.10
N ARG A 419 6.93 12.87 -0.91
CA ARG A 419 7.75 12.34 -2.02
C ARG A 419 7.08 11.13 -2.68
N SER A 420 6.33 10.34 -1.92
CA SER A 420 5.69 9.10 -2.36
C SER A 420 4.16 9.19 -2.48
N GLY A 421 3.53 10.19 -1.85
CA GLY A 421 2.08 10.30 -1.72
C GLY A 421 1.46 9.31 -0.73
N THR A 422 2.28 8.61 0.06
CA THR A 422 1.82 7.54 0.97
C THR A 422 1.22 8.13 2.26
N PRO A 423 -0.01 7.75 2.65
CA PRO A 423 -0.56 8.18 3.93
C PRO A 423 0.06 7.47 5.14
N ALA A 424 0.23 8.21 6.23
CA ALA A 424 0.78 7.75 7.50
C ALA A 424 -0.26 6.97 8.32
N PHE A 425 -0.36 5.66 8.08
CA PHE A 425 -1.31 4.76 8.73
C PHE A 425 -0.82 4.14 10.06
N LYS A 426 0.46 4.33 10.40
CA LYS A 426 1.14 3.55 11.45
C LYS A 426 1.46 4.35 12.71
N ARG A 427 1.25 5.66 12.71
CA ARG A 427 1.44 6.53 13.87
C ARG A 427 0.39 7.62 13.90
N VAL A 428 -0.87 7.22 14.05
CA VAL A 428 -2.02 8.11 14.12
C VAL A 428 -2.27 8.48 15.58
N PRO A 429 -2.18 9.77 15.98
CA PRO A 429 -2.54 10.15 17.33
C PRO A 429 -4.04 9.91 17.58
N VAL A 430 -4.36 9.22 18.66
CA VAL A 430 -5.75 9.05 19.11
C VAL A 430 -5.86 9.21 20.62
N LEU A 431 -6.95 9.82 21.06
CA LEU A 431 -7.36 9.89 22.46
C LEU A 431 -8.31 8.74 22.77
N VAL A 432 -8.00 7.95 23.79
CA VAL A 432 -8.82 6.84 24.27
C VAL A 432 -9.39 7.20 25.64
N TYR A 433 -10.71 7.10 25.78
CA TYR A 433 -11.40 7.49 27.01
C TYR A 433 -12.70 6.73 27.24
N ALA A 434 -13.17 6.70 28.50
CA ALA A 434 -14.41 6.03 28.86
C ALA A 434 -15.61 6.62 28.11
N SER A 435 -16.47 5.78 27.54
CA SER A 435 -17.71 6.24 26.90
C SER A 435 -18.60 6.98 27.92
N ALA A 436 -19.27 8.04 27.49
CA ALA A 436 -20.31 8.68 28.29
C ALA A 436 -21.42 7.64 28.60
N LYS A 437 -21.90 7.64 29.85
CA LYS A 437 -22.99 6.75 30.29
C LYS A 437 -24.33 7.13 29.67
#